data_AF-A0A2T1GGC9-F1
#
_entry.id   AF-A0A2T1GGC9-F1
#
_cell.length_a   1.000
_cell.length_b   1.000
_cell.length_c   1.000
_cell.angle_alpha   90.00
_cell.angle_beta   90.00
_cell.angle_gamma   90.00
#
_symmetry.space_group_name_H-M   'P 1'
#
loop_
_entity.id
_entity.type
_entity.pdbx_description
1 polymer ?
#
loop_
_entity_poly.entity_id
_entity_poly.type
_entity_poly.pdbx_seq_one_letter_code
_entity_poly.pdbx_strand_id
1 'polypeptide(L)'
;MIVFLDTNILGLVCNKNTSFDESQQCKKWFDTIFIRGVRIVTSDLCNYEVMRGLKTSSIRTGQVAPGIKSLESLRSDGFLEFLTVSTEALDLAANLWARASASGQTTRDEKDIDIDIIISAQYQLLKDEFPGQRVIMATTNLKHLSLFCEAAHWQDIKL
;
A
#
# COMPACT_ATOMS: atom_id res chain seq x y z
N MET A 1 8.27 14.96 -2.01
CA MET A 1 8.41 13.55 -1.60
C MET A 1 7.05 12.92 -1.72
N ILE A 2 6.98 11.70 -2.23
CA ILE A 2 5.75 10.93 -2.37
C ILE A 2 5.88 9.67 -1.53
N VAL A 3 4.89 9.39 -0.70
CA VAL A 3 4.84 8.17 0.12
C VAL A 3 3.75 7.26 -0.43
N PHE A 4 4.14 6.06 -0.87
CA PHE A 4 3.23 5.02 -1.33
C PHE A 4 2.94 4.06 -0.19
N LEU A 5 1.68 3.99 0.26
CA LEU A 5 1.26 3.03 1.30
C LEU A 5 0.93 1.68 0.67
N ASP A 6 1.59 0.62 1.14
CA ASP A 6 1.19 -0.76 0.81
C ASP A 6 -0.11 -1.17 1.53
N THR A 7 -0.55 -2.42 1.29
CA THR A 7 -1.75 -3.00 1.91
C THR A 7 -1.69 -2.97 3.43
N ASN A 8 -0.53 -3.29 4.03
CA ASN A 8 -0.39 -3.39 5.47
C ASN A 8 -0.49 -2.03 6.14
N ILE A 9 0.17 -1.01 5.58
CA ILE A 9 0.13 0.35 6.12
C ILE A 9 -1.26 0.95 5.96
N LEU A 10 -1.91 0.76 4.81
CA LEU A 10 -3.30 1.15 4.64
C LEU A 10 -4.20 0.49 5.69
N GLY A 11 -3.99 -0.80 5.96
CA GLY A 11 -4.69 -1.54 7.01
C GLY A 11 -4.51 -0.94 8.39
N LEU A 12 -3.28 -0.57 8.78
CA LEU A 12 -2.97 0.08 10.05
C LEU A 12 -3.65 1.45 10.17
N VAL A 13 -3.57 2.30 9.13
CA VAL A 13 -4.18 3.63 9.11
C VAL A 13 -5.72 3.55 9.22
N CYS A 14 -6.33 2.54 8.61
CA CYS A 14 -7.78 2.31 8.66
C CYS A 14 -8.26 1.69 9.98
N ASN A 15 -7.36 1.15 10.78
CA ASN A 15 -7.73 0.37 11.95
C ASN A 15 -8.25 1.28 13.07
N LYS A 16 -9.49 1.01 13.52
CA LYS A 16 -10.14 1.74 14.61
C LYS A 16 -9.93 1.11 15.99
N ASN A 17 -9.19 0.01 16.08
CA ASN A 17 -8.94 -0.64 17.36
C ASN A 17 -7.97 0.20 18.21
N THR A 18 -8.51 0.92 19.18
CA THR A 18 -7.75 1.75 20.12
C THR A 18 -6.92 0.94 21.12
N SER A 19 -7.08 -0.38 21.21
CA SER A 19 -6.17 -1.21 22.03
C SER A 19 -4.89 -1.62 21.29
N PHE A 20 -4.82 -1.38 19.97
CA PHE A 20 -3.68 -1.79 19.16
C PHE A 20 -2.74 -0.60 18.92
N ASP A 21 -1.65 -0.59 19.68
CA ASP A 21 -0.68 0.51 19.76
C ASP A 21 -0.06 0.86 18.40
N GLU A 22 0.31 -0.15 17.61
CA GLU A 22 0.92 0.05 16.29
C GLU A 22 0.02 0.85 15.34
N SER A 23 -1.29 0.56 15.29
CA SER A 23 -2.23 1.33 14.46
C SER A 23 -2.36 2.77 14.91
N GLN A 24 -2.33 3.03 16.23
CA GLN A 24 -2.36 4.40 16.72
C GLN A 24 -1.11 5.18 16.32
N GLN A 25 0.06 4.55 16.45
CA GLN A 25 1.33 5.17 16.06
C GLN A 25 1.40 5.40 14.56
N CYS A 26 0.96 4.42 13.77
CA CYS A 26 0.90 4.53 12.30
C CYS A 26 -0.05 5.64 11.86
N LYS A 27 -1.21 5.77 12.50
CA LYS A 27 -2.12 6.88 12.22
C LYS A 27 -1.51 8.24 12.57
N LYS A 28 -0.85 8.38 13.73
CA LYS A 28 -0.14 9.61 14.11
C LYS A 28 0.97 9.96 13.11
N TRP A 29 1.70 8.95 12.63
CA TRP A 29 2.71 9.13 11.59
C TRP A 29 2.07 9.61 10.28
N PHE A 30 1.01 8.96 9.82
CA PHE A 30 0.24 9.36 8.63
C PHE A 30 -0.21 10.83 8.72
N ASP A 31 -0.84 11.21 9.83
CA ASP A 31 -1.30 12.58 10.07
C ASP A 31 -0.11 13.57 10.05
N THR A 32 1.03 13.18 10.64
CA THR A 32 2.24 14.01 10.68
C THR A 32 2.83 14.25 9.30
N ILE A 33 2.95 13.21 8.46
CA ILE A 33 3.49 13.37 7.10
C ILE A 33 2.52 14.15 6.20
N PHE A 34 1.21 13.95 6.39
CA PHE A 34 0.17 14.69 5.69
C PHE A 34 0.22 16.19 6.01
N ILE A 35 0.26 16.57 7.29
CA ILE A 35 0.31 17.98 7.73
C ILE A 35 1.56 18.70 7.19
N ARG A 36 2.66 17.95 6.99
CA ARG A 36 3.90 18.48 6.42
C ARG A 36 3.88 18.59 4.88
N GLY A 37 2.73 18.34 4.25
CA GLY A 37 2.54 18.51 2.80
C GLY A 37 3.12 17.39 1.95
N VAL A 38 3.35 16.20 2.53
CA VAL A 38 3.74 15.02 1.74
C VAL A 38 2.56 14.56 0.90
N ARG A 39 2.80 14.29 -0.39
CA ARG A 39 1.82 13.59 -1.22
C ARG A 39 1.80 12.13 -0.82
N ILE A 40 0.63 11.65 -0.37
CA ILE A 40 0.45 10.26 0.06
C ILE A 40 -0.46 9.57 -0.95
N VAL A 41 0.00 8.43 -1.45
CA VAL A 41 -0.70 7.62 -2.43
C VAL A 41 -0.84 6.18 -1.93
N THR A 42 -1.80 5.44 -2.47
CA THR A 42 -1.90 3.98 -2.35
C THR A 42 -2.49 3.39 -3.63
N SER A 43 -2.57 2.07 -3.74
CA SER A 43 -3.20 1.40 -4.89
C SER A 43 -4.67 1.06 -4.63
N ASP A 44 -5.49 1.09 -5.68
CA ASP A 44 -6.82 0.47 -5.65
C ASP A 44 -6.75 -1.05 -5.30
N LEU A 45 -5.62 -1.72 -5.56
CA LEU A 45 -5.39 -3.11 -5.13
C LEU A 45 -5.20 -3.23 -3.61
N CYS A 46 -4.46 -2.31 -3.00
CA CYS A 46 -4.32 -2.25 -1.54
C CYS A 46 -5.68 -2.00 -0.89
N ASN A 47 -6.47 -1.09 -1.45
CA ASN A 47 -7.86 -0.87 -1.03
C ASN A 47 -8.69 -2.15 -1.13
N TYR A 48 -8.61 -2.87 -2.27
CA TYR A 48 -9.32 -4.13 -2.45
C TYR A 48 -8.94 -5.16 -1.38
N GLU A 49 -7.65 -5.34 -1.08
CA GLU A 49 -7.21 -6.32 -0.08
C GLU A 49 -7.70 -5.99 1.33
N VAL A 50 -7.58 -4.73 1.75
CA VAL A 50 -8.07 -4.28 3.07
C VAL A 50 -9.59 -4.42 3.13
N MET A 51 -10.32 -3.94 2.11
CA MET A 51 -11.78 -4.02 2.05
C MET A 51 -12.27 -5.48 2.03
N ARG A 52 -11.59 -6.37 1.30
CA ARG A 52 -11.89 -7.81 1.28
C ARG A 52 -11.77 -8.39 2.68
N GLY A 53 -10.66 -8.14 3.37
CA GLY A 53 -10.46 -8.62 4.75
C GLY A 53 -11.52 -8.11 5.72
N LEU A 54 -11.85 -6.82 5.65
CA LEU A 54 -12.89 -6.21 6.47
C LEU A 54 -14.28 -6.80 6.20
N LYS A 55 -14.67 -6.95 4.93
CA LYS A 55 -15.96 -7.57 4.55
C LYS A 55 -16.03 -9.04 4.99
N THR A 56 -14.94 -9.80 4.84
CA THR A 56 -14.86 -11.17 5.36
C THR A 56 -15.06 -11.21 6.88
N SER A 57 -14.40 -10.31 7.62
CA SER A 57 -14.62 -10.20 9.06
C SER A 57 -16.07 -9.90 9.39
N SER A 58 -16.72 -8.98 8.67
CA SER A 58 -18.11 -8.64 8.89
C SER A 58 -19.07 -9.79 8.68
N ILE A 59 -18.85 -10.59 7.63
CA ILE A 59 -19.66 -11.79 7.37
C ILE A 59 -19.48 -12.80 8.51
N ARG A 60 -18.24 -13.00 8.99
CA ARG A 60 -17.95 -13.96 10.06
C ARG A 60 -18.55 -13.57 11.41
N THR A 61 -18.54 -12.28 11.76
CA THR A 61 -19.04 -11.80 13.05
C THR A 61 -20.51 -11.38 13.03
N GLY A 62 -21.11 -11.22 11.85
CA GLY A 62 -22.44 -10.63 11.68
C GLY A 62 -22.50 -9.13 11.97
N GLN A 63 -21.35 -8.45 12.07
CA GLN A 63 -21.25 -7.03 12.44
C GLN A 63 -20.41 -6.25 11.42
N VAL A 64 -20.80 -5.01 11.11
CA VAL A 64 -20.02 -4.16 10.21
C VAL A 64 -18.67 -3.82 10.84
N ALA A 65 -17.57 -4.16 10.17
CA ALA A 65 -16.23 -3.93 10.66
C ALA A 65 -15.98 -2.41 10.65
N PRO A 66 -15.53 -1.82 11.78
CA PRO A 66 -15.39 -0.37 11.90
C PRO A 66 -14.36 0.23 10.92
N GLY A 67 -13.41 -0.58 10.45
CA GLY A 67 -12.44 -0.18 9.43
C GLY A 67 -13.05 0.16 8.07
N ILE A 68 -14.25 -0.35 7.73
CA ILE A 68 -14.89 -0.08 6.43
C ILE A 68 -15.18 1.41 6.28
N LYS A 69 -15.85 2.01 7.27
CA LYS A 69 -16.12 3.45 7.28
C LYS A 69 -14.84 4.27 7.28
N SER A 70 -13.79 3.80 7.95
CA SER A 70 -12.50 4.50 7.95
C SER A 70 -11.87 4.55 6.56
N LEU A 71 -11.89 3.43 5.84
CA LEU A 71 -11.34 3.34 4.49
C LEU A 71 -12.17 4.15 3.48
N GLU A 72 -13.51 4.12 3.62
CA GLU A 72 -14.42 4.97 2.81
C GLU A 72 -14.16 6.47 3.02
N SER A 73 -13.96 6.91 4.26
CA SER A 73 -13.59 8.30 4.56
C SER A 73 -12.24 8.67 3.94
N LEU A 74 -11.19 7.86 4.13
CA LEU A 74 -9.87 8.15 3.54
C LEU A 74 -9.93 8.34 2.02
N ARG A 75 -10.77 7.56 1.32
CA ARG A 75 -10.99 7.68 -0.12
C ARG A 75 -11.78 8.92 -0.51
N SER A 76 -12.73 9.33 0.32
CA SER A 76 -13.64 10.44 0.02
C SER A 76 -13.06 11.81 0.41
N ASP A 77 -12.23 11.84 1.45
CA ASP A 77 -11.73 13.08 2.06
C ASP A 77 -10.59 13.72 1.25
N GLY A 78 -10.05 13.01 0.25
CA GLY A 78 -9.00 13.51 -0.65
C GLY A 78 -7.60 13.58 -0.03
N PHE A 79 -7.42 13.14 1.22
CA PHE A 79 -6.13 13.11 1.91
C PHE A 79 -5.18 12.01 1.39
N LEU A 80 -5.76 10.93 0.85
CA LEU A 80 -5.03 9.79 0.31
C LEU A 80 -5.49 9.57 -1.13
N GLU A 81 -4.54 9.63 -2.05
CA GLU A 81 -4.79 9.36 -3.47
C GLU A 81 -4.77 7.85 -3.73
N PHE A 82 -5.80 7.33 -4.40
CA PHE A 82 -5.90 5.91 -4.78
C PHE A 82 -5.58 5.78 -6.27
N LEU A 83 -4.42 5.20 -6.57
CA LEU A 83 -3.94 4.97 -7.93
C LEU A 83 -4.67 3.79 -8.56
N THR A 84 -5.38 4.08 -9.64
CA THR A 84 -5.96 3.05 -10.51
C THR A 84 -4.86 2.25 -11.20
N VAL A 85 -5.09 0.95 -11.36
CA VAL A 85 -4.15 0.08 -12.07
C VAL A 85 -4.35 0.26 -13.57
N SER A 86 -3.36 0.83 -14.24
CA SER A 86 -3.35 0.99 -15.69
C SER A 86 -2.91 -0.30 -16.40
N THR A 87 -3.20 -0.40 -17.70
CA THR A 87 -2.66 -1.49 -18.53
C THR A 87 -1.14 -1.49 -18.54
N GLU A 88 -0.52 -0.31 -18.60
CA GLU A 88 0.94 -0.16 -18.52
C GLU A 88 1.51 -0.70 -17.20
N ALA A 89 0.82 -0.47 -16.08
CA ALA A 89 1.22 -1.03 -14.80
C ALA A 89 1.14 -2.56 -14.80
N LEU A 90 0.12 -3.15 -15.43
CA LEU A 90 -0.01 -4.60 -15.56
C LEU A 90 1.07 -5.21 -16.46
N ASP A 91 1.39 -4.57 -17.58
CA ASP A 91 2.45 -5.02 -18.49
C ASP A 91 3.83 -4.94 -17.82
N LEU A 92 4.10 -3.86 -17.08
CA LEU A 92 5.32 -3.74 -16.29
C LEU A 92 5.37 -4.79 -15.18
N ALA A 93 4.26 -5.01 -14.47
CA ALA A 93 4.17 -6.03 -13.43
C ALA A 93 4.44 -7.44 -13.96
N ALA A 94 3.89 -7.79 -15.12
CA ALA A 94 4.16 -9.08 -15.78
C ALA A 94 5.65 -9.25 -16.08
N ASN A 95 6.31 -8.20 -16.56
CA ASN A 95 7.75 -8.21 -16.81
C ASN A 95 8.58 -8.31 -15.51
N LEU A 96 8.18 -7.61 -14.44
CA LEU A 96 8.83 -7.73 -13.12
C LEU A 96 8.70 -9.15 -12.57
N TRP A 97 7.51 -9.73 -12.64
CA TRP A 97 7.25 -11.11 -12.23
C TRP A 97 8.11 -12.10 -13.02
N ALA A 98 8.10 -12.03 -14.36
CA ALA A 98 8.87 -12.96 -15.19
C ALA A 98 10.37 -12.94 -14.87
N ARG A 99 10.94 -11.75 -14.62
CA ARG A 99 12.34 -11.59 -14.21
C ARG A 99 12.62 -12.17 -12.82
N ALA A 100 11.72 -11.93 -11.86
CA ALA A 100 11.84 -12.49 -10.52
C ALA A 100 11.73 -14.03 -10.54
N SER A 101 10.81 -14.58 -11.33
CA SER A 101 10.60 -16.02 -11.48
C SER A 101 11.84 -16.69 -12.08
N ALA A 102 12.37 -16.12 -13.16
CA ALA A 102 13.56 -16.66 -13.83
C ALA A 102 14.82 -16.64 -12.93
N SER A 103 14.87 -15.77 -11.93
CA SER A 103 15.98 -15.65 -10.99
C SER A 103 15.75 -16.37 -9.65
N GLY A 104 14.63 -17.08 -9.49
CA GLY A 104 14.28 -17.77 -8.24
C GLY A 104 13.98 -16.83 -7.07
N GLN A 105 13.62 -15.57 -7.36
CA GLN A 105 13.33 -14.53 -6.38
C GLN A 105 11.82 -14.34 -6.16
N THR A 106 10.97 -15.17 -6.79
CA THR A 106 9.52 -15.10 -6.56
C THR A 106 9.15 -15.45 -5.14
N THR A 107 8.15 -14.73 -4.65
CA THR A 107 7.71 -14.84 -3.27
C THR A 107 6.34 -15.48 -3.09
N ARG A 108 5.63 -15.70 -4.20
CA ARG A 108 4.35 -16.40 -4.26
C ARG A 108 4.42 -17.58 -5.22
N ASP A 109 3.46 -18.49 -5.03
CA ASP A 109 3.21 -19.61 -5.94
C ASP A 109 2.90 -19.07 -7.35
N GLU A 110 3.30 -19.80 -8.38
CA GLU A 110 3.11 -19.42 -9.80
C GLU A 110 1.63 -19.18 -10.14
N LYS A 111 0.72 -19.84 -9.42
CA LYS A 111 -0.73 -19.70 -9.61
C LYS A 111 -1.35 -18.47 -8.96
N ASP A 112 -0.62 -17.76 -8.10
CA ASP A 112 -1.15 -16.66 -7.32
C ASP A 112 -0.90 -15.31 -8.01
N ILE A 113 -1.92 -14.44 -8.01
CA ILE A 113 -1.71 -13.03 -8.37
C ILE A 113 -0.86 -12.38 -7.29
N ASP A 114 0.31 -11.86 -7.69
CA ASP A 114 1.23 -11.18 -6.81
C ASP A 114 0.97 -9.67 -6.81
N ILE A 115 0.13 -9.23 -5.85
CA ILE A 115 -0.24 -7.82 -5.68
C ILE A 115 0.99 -6.96 -5.35
N ASP A 116 1.96 -7.50 -4.61
CA ASP A 116 3.18 -6.75 -4.25
C ASP A 116 3.97 -6.38 -5.51
N ILE A 117 4.01 -7.26 -6.51
CA ILE A 117 4.62 -6.96 -7.81
C ILE A 117 3.82 -5.92 -8.59
N ILE A 118 2.49 -5.97 -8.57
CA ILE A 118 1.67 -5.00 -9.30
C ILE A 118 1.81 -3.59 -8.69
N ILE A 119 1.77 -3.46 -7.36
CA ILE A 119 1.98 -2.16 -6.72
C ILE A 119 3.43 -1.68 -6.87
N SER A 120 4.39 -2.60 -7.01
CA SER A 120 5.77 -2.26 -7.34
C SER A 120 5.90 -1.67 -8.75
N ALA A 121 5.14 -2.17 -9.71
CA ALA A 121 5.06 -1.59 -11.04
C ALA A 121 4.42 -0.18 -11.02
N GLN A 122 3.33 0.00 -10.27
CA GLN A 122 2.73 1.33 -10.08
C GLN A 122 3.72 2.31 -9.43
N TYR A 123 4.52 1.85 -8.47
CA TYR A 123 5.59 2.64 -7.88
C TYR A 123 6.62 3.09 -8.92
N GLN A 124 7.07 2.19 -9.80
CA GLN A 124 8.07 2.53 -10.84
C GLN A 124 7.53 3.57 -11.82
N LEU A 125 6.28 3.40 -12.28
CA LEU A 125 5.63 4.37 -13.15
C LEU A 125 5.46 5.74 -12.46
N LEU A 126 5.04 5.75 -11.19
CA LEU A 126 4.91 6.98 -10.41
C LEU A 126 6.26 7.69 -10.21
N LYS A 127 7.33 6.93 -10.02
CA LYS A 127 8.69 7.48 -9.92
C LYS A 127 9.13 8.11 -11.24
N ASP A 128 8.84 7.46 -12.36
CA ASP A 128 9.19 7.95 -13.70
C ASP A 128 8.37 9.19 -14.09
N GLU A 129 7.11 9.28 -13.63
CA GLU A 129 6.25 10.46 -13.80
C GLU A 129 6.77 11.69 -13.01
N PHE A 130 7.41 11.46 -11.86
CA PHE A 130 7.92 12.52 -10.97
C PHE A 130 9.43 12.38 -10.69
N PRO A 131 10.32 12.52 -11.69
CA PRO A 131 11.76 12.22 -11.55
C PRO A 131 12.50 13.12 -10.55
N GLY A 132 11.94 14.30 -10.23
CA GLY A 132 12.46 15.22 -9.21
C GLY A 132 11.95 14.97 -7.80
N GLN A 133 11.06 14.00 -7.60
CA GLN A 133 10.50 13.67 -6.30
C GLN A 133 10.94 12.26 -5.88
N ARG A 134 11.49 12.16 -4.67
CA ARG A 134 11.70 10.85 -4.04
C ARG A 134 10.35 10.19 -3.80
N VAL A 135 10.15 9.00 -4.36
CA VAL A 135 9.02 8.12 -4.10
C VAL A 135 9.52 6.99 -3.20
N ILE A 136 8.85 6.78 -2.06
CA ILE A 136 9.19 5.72 -1.11
C ILE A 136 7.96 4.89 -0.77
N MET A 137 8.12 3.56 -0.75
CA MET A 137 7.07 2.65 -0.32
C MET A 137 7.13 2.43 1.19
N ALA A 138 6.07 2.81 1.88
CA ALA A 138 5.88 2.53 3.30
C ALA A 138 5.30 1.12 3.45
N THR A 139 5.98 0.27 4.21
CA THR A 139 5.58 -1.14 4.38
C THR A 139 6.00 -1.68 5.75
N THR A 140 5.41 -2.81 6.16
CA THR A 140 5.97 -3.67 7.21
C THR A 140 6.72 -4.88 6.63
N ASN A 141 6.68 -5.08 5.31
CA ASN A 141 7.20 -6.23 4.58
C ASN A 141 8.32 -5.84 3.59
N LEU A 142 9.48 -5.41 4.13
CA LEU A 142 10.61 -4.97 3.30
C LEU A 142 11.15 -6.05 2.36
N LYS A 143 11.13 -7.32 2.77
CA LYS A 143 11.77 -8.42 2.05
C LYS A 143 11.27 -8.56 0.61
N HIS A 144 9.99 -8.31 0.37
CA HIS A 144 9.36 -8.51 -0.92
C HIS A 144 9.45 -7.23 -1.78
N LEU A 145 9.11 -6.09 -1.20
CA LEU A 145 8.99 -4.83 -1.93
C LEU A 145 10.35 -4.18 -2.24
N SER A 146 11.36 -4.39 -1.40
CA SER A 146 12.71 -3.81 -1.62
C SER A 146 13.43 -4.39 -2.84
N LEU A 147 12.92 -5.48 -3.42
CA LEU A 147 13.43 -6.05 -4.67
C LEU A 147 13.13 -5.15 -5.88
N PHE A 148 12.04 -4.38 -5.82
CA PHE A 148 11.51 -3.64 -6.96
C PHE A 148 11.32 -2.14 -6.69
N CYS A 149 11.32 -1.74 -5.42
CA CYS A 149 11.02 -0.39 -4.97
C CYS A 149 12.02 0.11 -3.94
N GLU A 150 12.16 1.43 -3.84
CA GLU A 150 12.71 2.02 -2.62
C GLU A 150 11.66 1.91 -1.52
N ALA A 151 11.85 0.97 -0.59
CA ALA A 151 10.92 0.68 0.49
C ALA A 151 11.56 0.93 1.88
N ALA A 152 10.74 1.36 2.84
CA ALA A 152 11.15 1.54 4.22
C ALA A 152 10.03 1.11 5.18
N HIS A 153 10.42 0.71 6.39
CA HIS A 153 9.46 0.66 7.48
C HIS A 153 8.86 2.04 7.68
N TRP A 154 7.53 2.12 7.85
CA TRP A 154 6.84 3.40 7.95
C TRP A 154 7.41 4.28 9.09
N GLN A 155 7.86 3.67 10.20
CA GLN A 155 8.51 4.36 11.32
C GLN A 155 9.81 5.07 10.93
N ASP A 156 10.50 4.58 9.91
CA ASP A 156 11.80 5.11 9.46
C ASP A 156 11.65 6.25 8.45
N ILE A 157 10.45 6.45 7.91
CA ILE A 157 10.14 7.54 6.98
C ILE A 157 9.99 8.83 7.78
N LYS A 158 11.10 9.56 7.89
CA LYS A 158 11.19 10.87 8.53
C LYS A 158 11.23 11.98 7.48
N LEU A 159 10.69 13.13 7.88
CA LEU A 159 10.62 14.37 7.11
C LEU A 159 11.57 15.41 7.68
#